data_AF-A0A929Q2F8-F1
#
_entry.id   AF-A0A929Q2F8-F1
#
_cell.length_a   1.000
_cell.length_b   1.000
_cell.length_c   1.000
_cell.angle_alpha   90.00
_cell.angle_beta   90.00
_cell.angle_gamma   90.00
#
_symmetry.space_group_name_H-M   'P 1'
#
loop_
_entity.id
_entity.type
_entity.pdbx_description
1 polymer ?
#
loop_
_entity_poly.entity_id
_entity_poly.type
_entity_poly.pdbx_seq_one_letter_code
_entity_poly.pdbx_strand_id
1 'polypeptide(L)'
;MNPLTPLTFAACTAIIVLAVDSWMLSAAVIALVTVCSLLFSASRRSLPAALAIGIPACLGFVLIYAPFGNEPGWWIVTRDGLSVAAHLGLRFLAVTMVALAGMSLVNLDRLMLALQPRVPAPMLYVVGSTARLYPIARNRLQNIRQVHQSRGIDTSTLKAKLNMVLPLIVGLVDDAAQRSRPLQRLGVGTPGPRTVLHDVSDTPVEKVLRWAALAVTLAVLVSILI
;
A
#
# COMPACT_ATOMS: atom_id res chain seq x y z
N MET A 1 17.57 2.18 2.77
CA MET A 1 16.65 2.47 1.66
C MET A 1 15.67 3.52 2.10
N ASN A 2 15.72 4.68 1.45
CA ASN A 2 14.74 5.72 1.57
C ASN A 2 13.39 5.19 1.05
N PRO A 3 12.29 5.25 1.83
CA PRO A 3 10.97 4.77 1.42
C PRO A 3 10.41 5.46 0.17
N LEU A 4 10.94 6.63 -0.19
CA LEU A 4 10.56 7.32 -1.41
C LEU A 4 11.00 6.56 -2.67
N THR A 5 12.10 5.80 -2.64
CA THR A 5 12.57 5.08 -3.84
C THR A 5 11.61 4.01 -4.32
N PRO A 6 11.21 2.98 -3.53
CA PRO A 6 10.28 1.97 -4.02
C PRO A 6 8.92 2.57 -4.40
N LEU A 7 8.47 3.63 -3.72
CA LEU A 7 7.23 4.34 -4.06
C LEU A 7 7.31 4.99 -5.45
N THR A 8 8.39 5.72 -5.72
CA THR A 8 8.61 6.33 -7.05
C THR A 8 8.74 5.27 -8.13
N PHE A 9 9.47 4.19 -7.87
CA PHE A 9 9.60 3.07 -8.83
C PHE A 9 8.26 2.42 -9.12
N ALA A 10 7.47 2.12 -8.10
CA ALA A 10 6.15 1.53 -8.26
C ALA A 10 5.21 2.45 -9.07
N ALA A 11 5.19 3.74 -8.74
CA ALA A 11 4.39 4.72 -9.49
C ALA A 11 4.85 4.85 -10.94
N CYS A 12 6.16 4.95 -11.18
CA CYS A 12 6.76 5.03 -12.51
C CYS A 12 6.40 3.80 -13.37
N THR A 13 6.59 2.60 -12.82
CA THR A 13 6.27 1.35 -13.52
C THR A 13 4.78 1.23 -13.79
N ALA A 14 3.91 1.62 -12.84
CA ALA A 14 2.46 1.63 -13.07
C ALA A 14 2.08 2.57 -14.20
N ILE A 15 2.65 3.79 -14.26
CA ILE A 15 2.40 4.74 -15.34
C ILE A 15 2.88 4.18 -16.68
N ILE A 16 4.08 3.59 -16.75
CA ILE A 16 4.61 2.98 -17.99
C ILE A 16 3.70 1.86 -18.50
N VAL A 17 3.26 0.96 -17.61
CA VAL A 17 2.32 -0.12 -17.96
C VAL A 17 1.02 0.43 -18.51
N LEU A 18 0.52 1.52 -17.93
CA LEU A 18 -0.70 2.18 -18.42
C LEU A 18 -0.48 2.95 -19.73
N ALA A 19 0.73 3.44 -20.00
CA ALA A 19 1.00 4.25 -21.18
C ALA A 19 1.26 3.41 -22.44
N VAL A 20 2.09 2.37 -22.35
CA VAL A 20 2.63 1.63 -23.51
C VAL A 20 1.63 0.66 -24.15
N ASP A 21 0.53 0.34 -23.46
CA ASP A 21 -0.56 -0.56 -23.91
C ASP A 21 -0.11 -1.86 -24.62
N SER A 22 1.02 -2.44 -24.21
CA SER A 22 1.54 -3.68 -24.78
C SER A 22 1.41 -4.85 -23.81
N TRP A 23 0.95 -6.00 -24.34
CA TRP A 23 0.81 -7.23 -23.55
C TRP A 23 2.16 -7.79 -23.11
N MET A 24 3.19 -7.70 -23.96
CA MET A 24 4.56 -8.15 -23.64
C MET A 24 5.14 -7.39 -22.45
N LEU A 25 4.97 -6.06 -22.41
CA LEU A 25 5.46 -5.25 -21.28
C LEU A 25 4.70 -5.61 -20.00
N SER A 26 3.38 -5.75 -20.07
CA SER A 26 2.58 -6.14 -18.90
C SER A 26 3.01 -7.51 -18.35
N ALA A 27 3.24 -8.49 -19.23
CA ALA A 27 3.74 -9.81 -18.85
C ALA A 27 5.15 -9.74 -18.22
N ALA A 28 6.07 -8.98 -18.84
CA ALA A 28 7.42 -8.79 -18.33
C ALA A 28 7.43 -8.14 -16.95
N VAL A 29 6.58 -7.13 -16.71
CA VAL A 29 6.44 -6.48 -15.40
C VAL A 29 5.89 -7.44 -14.35
N ILE A 30 4.89 -8.26 -14.68
CA ILE A 30 4.38 -9.29 -13.77
C ILE A 30 5.49 -10.28 -13.40
N ALA A 31 6.26 -10.76 -14.37
CA ALA A 31 7.38 -11.67 -14.14
C ALA A 31 8.46 -11.00 -13.25
N LEU A 32 8.81 -9.75 -13.54
CA LEU A 32 9.80 -9.01 -12.74
C LEU A 32 9.33 -8.79 -11.30
N VAL A 33 8.07 -8.40 -11.09
CA VAL A 33 7.51 -8.17 -9.75
C VAL A 33 7.38 -9.47 -8.96
N THR A 34 7.02 -10.58 -9.61
CA THR A 34 6.97 -11.89 -8.94
C THR A 34 8.36 -12.34 -8.53
N VAL A 35 9.35 -12.25 -9.41
CA VAL A 35 10.76 -12.57 -9.09
C VAL A 35 11.28 -11.66 -7.98
N CYS A 36 11.11 -10.34 -8.07
CA CYS A 36 11.51 -9.41 -7.02
C CYS A 36 10.81 -9.74 -5.69
N SER A 37 9.52 -10.03 -5.70
CA SER A 37 8.78 -10.34 -4.47
C SER A 37 9.20 -11.68 -3.86
N LEU A 38 9.66 -12.63 -4.66
CA LEU A 38 10.26 -13.87 -4.15
C LEU A 38 11.65 -13.62 -3.55
N LEU A 39 12.46 -12.75 -4.15
CA LEU A 39 13.79 -12.41 -3.63
C LEU A 39 13.72 -11.57 -2.34
N PHE A 40 12.78 -10.64 -2.25
CA PHE A 40 12.62 -9.76 -1.09
C PHE A 40 11.53 -10.27 -0.13
N SER A 41 11.94 -10.79 1.03
CA SER A 41 11.03 -11.32 2.07
C SER A 41 9.90 -10.37 2.45
N ALA A 42 10.16 -9.05 2.45
CA ALA A 42 9.18 -8.01 2.77
C ALA A 42 7.97 -7.96 1.82
N SER A 43 8.12 -8.37 0.55
CA SER A 43 7.04 -8.34 -0.45
C SER A 43 6.38 -9.70 -0.67
N ARG A 44 6.88 -10.80 -0.08
CA ARG A 44 6.30 -12.13 -0.29
C ARG A 44 4.83 -12.24 0.10
N ARG A 45 4.39 -11.48 1.12
CA ARG A 45 2.99 -11.44 1.57
C ARG A 45 2.08 -10.63 0.65
N SER A 46 2.63 -9.74 -0.17
CA SER A 46 1.84 -8.92 -1.09
C SER A 46 1.36 -9.72 -2.31
N LEU A 47 2.15 -10.71 -2.75
CA LEU A 47 1.83 -11.57 -3.91
C LEU A 47 0.48 -12.29 -3.80
N PRO A 48 0.19 -13.09 -2.74
CA PRO A 48 -1.09 -13.77 -2.65
C PRO A 48 -2.25 -12.79 -2.51
N ALA A 49 -2.06 -11.65 -1.85
CA ALA A 49 -3.10 -10.62 -1.75
C ALA A 49 -3.40 -9.97 -3.11
N ALA A 50 -2.35 -9.67 -3.89
CA ALA A 50 -2.49 -9.12 -5.22
C ALA A 50 -3.16 -10.10 -6.19
N LEU A 51 -2.79 -11.39 -6.15
CA LEU A 51 -3.43 -12.43 -6.94
C LEU A 51 -4.89 -12.67 -6.51
N ALA A 52 -5.17 -12.62 -5.21
CA ALA A 52 -6.54 -12.78 -4.69
C ALA A 52 -7.49 -11.68 -5.19
N ILE A 53 -6.97 -10.48 -5.46
CA ILE A 53 -7.74 -9.36 -6.03
C ILE A 53 -7.72 -9.39 -7.57
N GLY A 54 -6.56 -9.69 -8.16
CA GLY A 54 -6.34 -9.66 -9.61
C GLY A 54 -7.04 -10.78 -10.36
N ILE A 55 -7.03 -12.01 -9.84
CA ILE A 55 -7.62 -13.17 -10.51
C ILE A 55 -9.14 -13.00 -10.71
N PRO A 56 -9.94 -12.64 -9.68
CA PRO A 56 -11.37 -12.38 -9.88
C PRO A 56 -11.65 -11.25 -10.87
N ALA A 57 -10.82 -10.20 -10.87
CA ALA A 57 -10.96 -9.11 -11.83
C ALA A 57 -10.68 -9.56 -13.28
N CYS A 58 -9.63 -10.35 -13.49
CA CYS A 58 -9.34 -10.97 -14.79
C CYS A 58 -10.48 -11.88 -15.27
N LEU A 59 -11.05 -12.69 -14.38
CA LEU A 59 -12.22 -13.51 -14.68
C LEU A 59 -13.43 -12.63 -15.05
N GLY A 60 -13.63 -11.51 -14.35
CA GLY A 60 -14.65 -10.52 -14.71
C GLY A 60 -14.45 -9.97 -16.13
N PHE A 61 -13.23 -9.61 -16.51
CA PHE A 61 -12.95 -9.15 -17.88
C PHE A 61 -13.20 -10.23 -18.92
N VAL A 62 -12.81 -11.48 -18.66
CA VAL A 62 -13.11 -12.60 -19.56
C VAL A 62 -14.63 -12.78 -19.70
N LEU A 63 -15.38 -12.76 -18.60
CA LEU A 63 -16.83 -12.93 -18.64
C LEU A 63 -17.54 -11.81 -19.40
N ILE A 64 -17.04 -10.58 -19.28
CA ILE A 64 -17.61 -9.40 -19.93
C ILE A 64 -17.23 -9.34 -21.41
N TYR A 65 -15.98 -9.63 -21.80
CA TYR A 65 -15.50 -9.37 -23.17
C TYR A 65 -15.46 -10.61 -24.06
N ALA A 66 -15.39 -11.83 -23.50
CA ALA A 66 -15.40 -13.06 -24.29
C ALA A 66 -16.63 -13.24 -25.20
N PRO A 67 -17.87 -12.87 -24.81
CA PRO A 67 -19.05 -13.09 -25.65
C PRO A 67 -19.34 -12.00 -26.69
N PHE A 68 -18.67 -10.84 -26.63
CA PHE A 68 -19.02 -9.67 -27.46
C PHE A 68 -18.06 -9.41 -28.63
N GLY A 69 -17.19 -10.35 -29.00
CA GLY A 69 -16.28 -10.12 -30.12
C GLY A 69 -16.83 -10.60 -31.48
N ASN A 70 -16.24 -10.09 -32.56
CA ASN A 70 -16.77 -10.25 -33.92
C ASN A 70 -16.42 -11.60 -34.59
N GLU A 71 -15.34 -12.25 -34.19
CA GLU A 71 -14.90 -13.53 -34.77
C GLU A 71 -15.44 -14.75 -34.01
N PRO A 72 -16.31 -15.59 -34.59
CA PRO A 72 -16.88 -16.72 -33.89
C PRO A 72 -15.77 -17.69 -33.44
N GLY A 73 -15.71 -17.96 -32.14
CA GLY A 73 -14.90 -19.04 -31.57
C GLY A 73 -15.74 -20.24 -31.18
N TRP A 74 -15.37 -20.95 -30.10
CA TRP A 74 -16.12 -22.12 -29.64
C TRP A 74 -17.28 -21.71 -28.73
N TRP A 75 -18.50 -22.06 -29.15
CA TRP A 75 -19.75 -21.85 -28.41
C TRP A 75 -20.14 -20.37 -28.19
N ILE A 76 -19.74 -19.77 -27.06
CA ILE A 76 -20.05 -18.38 -26.67
C ILE A 76 -18.74 -17.55 -26.55
N VAL A 77 -17.57 -18.16 -26.76
CA VAL A 77 -16.28 -17.48 -26.59
C VAL A 77 -15.71 -17.08 -27.94
N THR A 78 -15.59 -15.77 -28.17
CA THR A 78 -14.94 -15.18 -29.35
C THR A 78 -13.42 -15.08 -29.13
N ARG A 79 -12.62 -15.39 -30.15
CA ARG A 79 -11.14 -15.23 -30.12
C ARG A 79 -10.72 -13.78 -29.90
N ASP A 80 -11.35 -12.86 -30.60
CA ASP A 80 -11.09 -11.42 -30.50
C ASP A 80 -11.41 -10.89 -29.10
N GLY A 81 -12.58 -11.24 -28.57
CA GLY A 81 -13.01 -10.89 -27.20
C GLY A 81 -12.09 -11.45 -26.11
N LEU A 82 -11.56 -12.66 -26.30
CA LEU A 82 -10.60 -13.24 -25.36
C LEU A 82 -9.25 -12.53 -25.40
N SER A 83 -8.79 -12.07 -26.57
CA SER A 83 -7.56 -11.31 -26.70
C SER A 83 -7.64 -9.96 -25.99
N VAL A 84 -8.76 -9.25 -26.16
CA VAL A 84 -9.04 -7.98 -25.48
C VAL A 84 -9.13 -8.19 -23.96
N ALA A 85 -9.85 -9.22 -23.52
CA ALA A 85 -9.95 -9.57 -22.11
C ALA A 85 -8.58 -9.89 -21.49
N ALA A 86 -7.75 -10.64 -22.21
CA ALA A 86 -6.40 -10.99 -21.76
C ALA A 86 -5.50 -9.77 -21.65
N HIS A 87 -5.52 -8.87 -22.64
CA HIS A 87 -4.78 -7.60 -22.62
C HIS A 87 -5.18 -6.74 -21.40
N LEU A 88 -6.47 -6.52 -21.21
CA LEU A 88 -6.98 -5.67 -20.13
C LEU A 88 -6.74 -6.29 -18.75
N GLY A 89 -6.95 -7.61 -18.65
CA GLY A 89 -6.68 -8.39 -17.44
C GLY A 89 -5.21 -8.38 -17.06
N LEU A 90 -4.28 -8.62 -17.99
CA LEU A 90 -2.84 -8.55 -17.72
C LEU A 90 -2.44 -7.17 -17.25
N ARG A 91 -2.95 -6.11 -17.88
CA ARG A 91 -2.64 -4.72 -17.52
C ARG A 91 -3.11 -4.39 -16.11
N PHE A 92 -4.35 -4.77 -15.77
CA PHE A 92 -4.89 -4.59 -14.43
C PHE A 92 -4.09 -5.37 -13.38
N LEU A 93 -3.76 -6.62 -13.68
CA LEU A 93 -2.99 -7.49 -12.79
C LEU A 93 -1.56 -6.96 -12.57
N ALA A 94 -0.90 -6.50 -13.63
CA ALA A 94 0.42 -5.88 -13.55
C ALA A 94 0.41 -4.65 -12.63
N VAL A 95 -0.55 -3.74 -12.80
CA VAL A 95 -0.66 -2.53 -11.98
C VAL A 95 -0.96 -2.86 -10.52
N THR A 96 -1.89 -3.78 -10.25
CA THR A 96 -2.21 -4.20 -8.88
C THR A 96 -1.03 -4.88 -8.19
N MET A 97 -0.30 -5.74 -8.90
CA MET A 97 0.92 -6.40 -8.38
C MET A 97 2.01 -5.38 -8.05
N VAL A 98 2.31 -4.44 -8.97
CA VAL A 98 3.30 -3.38 -8.75
C VAL A 98 2.89 -2.49 -7.56
N ALA A 99 1.62 -2.08 -7.49
CA ALA A 99 1.13 -1.21 -6.43
C ALA A 99 1.25 -1.87 -5.05
N LEU A 100 0.81 -3.13 -4.92
CA LEU A 100 0.85 -3.85 -3.66
C LEU A 100 2.28 -4.24 -3.25
N ALA A 101 3.13 -4.66 -4.20
CA ALA A 101 4.54 -4.93 -3.92
C ALA A 101 5.28 -3.66 -3.49
N GLY A 102 5.06 -2.54 -4.20
CA GLY A 102 5.61 -1.23 -3.86
C GLY A 102 5.19 -0.78 -2.46
N MET A 103 3.90 -0.87 -2.15
CA MET A 103 3.37 -0.50 -0.83
C MET A 103 3.94 -1.39 0.29
N SER A 104 4.16 -2.68 0.03
CA SER A 104 4.73 -3.63 0.99
C SER A 104 6.21 -3.34 1.33
N LEU A 105 6.93 -2.65 0.46
CA LEU A 105 8.32 -2.25 0.68
C LEU A 105 8.45 -0.93 1.46
N VAL A 106 7.37 -0.15 1.55
CA VAL A 106 7.37 1.17 2.17
C VAL A 106 7.10 1.07 3.67
N ASN A 107 8.02 1.61 4.47
CA ASN A 107 7.82 1.76 5.91
C ASN A 107 7.22 3.15 6.20
N LEU A 108 6.01 3.19 6.74
CA LEU A 108 5.27 4.43 6.97
C LEU A 108 6.03 5.39 7.91
N ASP A 109 6.57 4.90 9.04
CA ASP A 109 7.34 5.75 9.96
C ASP A 109 8.54 6.43 9.28
N ARG A 110 9.26 5.69 8.41
CA ARG A 110 10.38 6.24 7.65
C ARG A 110 9.90 7.22 6.58
N LEU A 111 8.74 6.96 5.97
CA LEU A 111 8.18 7.83 4.94
C LEU A 111 7.84 9.20 5.52
N MET A 112 7.24 9.21 6.71
CA MET A 112 6.90 10.43 7.42
C MET A 112 8.13 11.24 7.81
N LEU A 113 9.18 10.56 8.26
CA LEU A 113 10.47 11.18 8.58
C LEU A 113 11.11 11.79 7.32
N ALA A 114 11.06 11.08 6.19
CA ALA A 114 11.58 11.57 4.90
C ALA A 114 10.77 12.74 4.30
N LEU A 115 9.50 12.89 4.69
CA LEU A 115 8.63 13.99 4.26
C LEU A 115 8.70 15.22 5.16
N GLN A 116 9.27 15.10 6.36
CA GLN A 116 9.43 16.18 7.34
C GLN A 116 10.01 17.49 6.80
N PRO A 117 11.03 17.51 5.92
CA PRO A 117 11.56 18.76 5.37
C PRO A 117 10.68 19.39 4.28
N ARG A 118 9.71 18.65 3.70
CA ARG A 118 8.90 19.11 2.55
C ARG A 118 7.45 19.42 2.91
N VAL A 119 6.94 18.86 4.01
CA VAL A 119 5.53 18.94 4.40
C VAL A 119 5.42 19.64 5.76
N PRO A 120 4.41 20.49 5.97
CA PRO A 120 4.16 21.12 7.27
C PRO A 120 4.06 20.10 8.40
N ALA A 121 4.77 20.34 9.49
CA ALA A 121 4.78 19.49 10.67
C ALA A 121 3.37 19.10 11.22
N PRO A 122 2.34 19.96 11.19
CA PRO A 122 1.00 19.60 11.66
C PRO A 122 0.37 18.46 10.85
N MET A 123 0.53 18.48 9.52
CA MET A 123 -0.04 17.44 8.64
C MET A 123 0.62 16.09 8.90
N LEU A 124 1.95 16.07 8.99
CA LEU A 124 2.69 14.86 9.33
C LEU A 124 2.30 14.35 10.71
N TYR A 125 2.15 15.23 11.70
CA TYR A 125 1.71 14.82 13.03
C TYR A 125 0.34 14.13 13.01
N VAL A 126 -0.64 14.67 12.27
CA VAL A 126 -1.98 14.07 12.16
C VAL A 126 -1.92 12.69 11.49
N VAL A 127 -1.20 12.57 10.38
CA VAL A 127 -1.06 11.29 9.66
C VAL A 127 -0.31 10.25 10.51
N GLY A 128 0.70 10.67 11.27
CA GLY A 128 1.53 9.75 12.05
C GLY A 128 0.85 9.28 13.32
N SER A 129 0.14 10.20 13.97
CA SER A 129 -0.66 9.86 15.16
C SER A 129 -1.79 8.90 14.80
N THR A 130 -2.50 9.12 13.69
CA THR A 130 -3.57 8.21 13.24
C THR A 130 -3.02 6.83 12.86
N ALA A 131 -1.92 6.79 12.09
CA ALA A 131 -1.27 5.53 11.71
C ALA A 131 -0.78 4.72 12.91
N ARG A 132 -0.19 5.39 13.91
CA ARG A 132 0.30 4.75 15.15
C ARG A 132 -0.82 4.35 16.09
N LEU A 133 -1.95 5.05 16.07
CA LEU A 133 -3.10 4.75 16.92
C LEU A 133 -3.73 3.41 16.54
N TYR A 134 -3.74 3.06 15.26
CA TYR A 134 -4.33 1.82 14.74
C TYR A 134 -3.79 0.54 15.42
N PRO A 135 -2.47 0.24 15.42
CA PRO A 135 -1.95 -0.97 16.06
C PRO A 135 -2.16 -0.98 17.58
N ILE A 136 -2.08 0.20 18.24
CA ILE A 136 -2.31 0.34 19.68
C ILE A 136 -3.77 -0.02 20.02
N ALA A 137 -4.72 0.55 19.29
CA ALA A 137 -6.14 0.26 19.46
C ALA A 137 -6.45 -1.22 19.16
N ARG A 138 -5.85 -1.79 18.12
CA ARG A 138 -6.04 -3.20 17.76
C ARG A 138 -5.56 -4.15 18.86
N ASN A 139 -4.37 -3.94 19.41
CA ASN A 139 -3.84 -4.78 20.49
C ASN A 139 -4.70 -4.67 21.75
N ARG A 140 -5.15 -3.46 22.09
CA ARG A 140 -6.01 -3.27 23.26
C ARG A 140 -7.39 -3.92 23.08
N LEU A 141 -7.97 -3.81 21.89
CA LEU A 141 -9.22 -4.49 21.56
C LEU A 141 -9.09 -6.02 21.66
N GLN A 142 -7.94 -6.58 21.26
CA GLN A 142 -7.67 -8.02 21.42
C GLN A 142 -7.59 -8.43 22.89
N ASN A 143 -6.91 -7.65 23.74
CA ASN A 143 -6.87 -7.91 25.19
C ASN A 143 -8.27 -7.83 25.82
N ILE A 144 -9.05 -6.79 25.48
CA ILE A 144 -10.44 -6.64 25.94
C ILE A 144 -11.27 -7.86 25.52
N ARG A 145 -11.14 -8.29 24.26
CA ARG A 145 -11.85 -9.47 23.73
C ARG A 145 -11.48 -10.74 24.50
N GLN A 146 -10.20 -10.96 24.79
CA GLN A 146 -9.75 -12.12 25.57
C GLN A 146 -10.32 -12.13 26.99
N VAL A 147 -10.37 -10.97 27.66
CA VAL A 147 -10.97 -10.82 29.01
C VAL A 147 -12.48 -11.07 28.99
N HIS A 148 -13.19 -10.62 27.94
CA HIS A 148 -14.63 -10.92 27.80
C HIS A 148 -14.87 -12.41 27.54
N GLN A 149 -14.05 -13.05 26.72
CA GLN A 149 -14.13 -14.48 26.46
C GLN A 149 -13.89 -15.31 27.72
N SER A 150 -12.92 -14.94 28.56
CA SER A 150 -12.69 -15.64 29.84
C SER A 150 -13.82 -15.46 30.84
N ARG A 151 -14.64 -14.41 30.67
CA ARG A 151 -15.85 -14.14 31.48
C ARG A 151 -17.12 -14.79 30.90
N GLY A 152 -17.01 -15.57 29.82
CA GLY A 152 -18.16 -16.19 29.15
C GLY A 152 -19.08 -15.19 28.43
N ILE A 153 -18.61 -13.95 28.21
CA ILE A 153 -19.38 -12.92 27.51
C ILE A 153 -19.24 -13.16 26.00
N ASP A 154 -20.36 -13.26 25.28
CA ASP A 154 -20.34 -13.39 23.83
C ASP A 154 -19.62 -12.17 23.21
N THR A 155 -18.73 -12.43 22.25
CA THR A 155 -17.91 -11.42 21.55
C THR A 155 -18.21 -11.34 20.06
N SER A 156 -19.10 -12.19 19.56
CA SER A 156 -19.43 -12.31 18.14
C SER A 156 -20.51 -11.32 17.71
N THR A 157 -21.50 -11.10 18.58
CA THR A 157 -22.67 -10.25 18.32
C THR A 157 -22.30 -8.77 18.16
N LEU A 158 -23.02 -8.05 17.30
CA LEU A 158 -22.81 -6.63 17.02
C LEU A 158 -22.94 -5.77 18.29
N LYS A 159 -23.91 -6.09 19.14
CA LYS A 159 -24.10 -5.48 20.47
C LYS A 159 -22.89 -5.69 21.39
N ALA A 160 -22.29 -6.88 21.37
CA ALA A 160 -21.10 -7.17 22.16
C ALA A 160 -19.89 -6.36 21.68
N LYS A 161 -19.72 -6.22 20.36
CA LYS A 161 -18.66 -5.37 19.78
C LYS A 161 -18.83 -3.91 20.17
N LEU A 162 -20.07 -3.39 20.16
CA LEU A 162 -20.37 -2.03 20.61
C LEU A 162 -20.06 -1.85 22.11
N ASN A 163 -20.36 -2.83 22.94
CA ASN A 163 -20.02 -2.78 24.37
C ASN A 163 -18.50 -2.75 24.65
N MET A 164 -17.65 -3.19 23.71
CA MET A 164 -16.20 -3.10 23.83
C MET A 164 -15.65 -1.71 23.51
N VAL A 165 -16.44 -0.84 22.85
CA VAL A 165 -15.98 0.49 22.43
C VAL A 165 -15.73 1.39 23.63
N LEU A 166 -16.65 1.41 24.61
CA LEU A 166 -16.50 2.22 25.82
C LEU A 166 -15.23 1.89 26.62
N PRO A 167 -14.94 0.63 27.00
CA PRO A 167 -13.70 0.30 27.71
C PRO A 167 -12.44 0.52 26.86
N LEU A 168 -12.55 0.43 25.52
CA LEU A 168 -11.46 0.79 24.62
C LEU A 168 -11.16 2.30 24.69
N ILE A 169 -12.18 3.16 24.60
CA ILE A 169 -12.03 4.61 24.68
C ILE A 169 -11.46 5.02 26.03
N VAL A 170 -12.07 4.56 27.13
CA VAL A 170 -11.61 4.88 28.50
C VAL A 170 -10.16 4.44 28.68
N GLY A 171 -9.81 3.24 28.21
CA GLY A 171 -8.44 2.76 28.26
C GLY A 171 -7.46 3.63 27.47
N LEU A 172 -7.79 3.98 26.22
CA LEU A 172 -6.92 4.82 25.39
C LEU A 172 -6.74 6.23 25.98
N VAL A 173 -7.78 6.79 26.60
CA VAL A 173 -7.72 8.09 27.30
C VAL A 173 -6.82 7.98 28.53
N ASP A 174 -6.94 6.91 29.32
CA ASP A 174 -6.08 6.69 30.49
C ASP A 174 -4.60 6.50 30.09
N ASP A 175 -4.32 5.69 29.06
CA ASP A 175 -2.96 5.52 28.53
C ASP A 175 -2.36 6.84 28.05
N ALA A 176 -3.15 7.64 27.34
CA ALA A 176 -2.73 8.96 26.87
C ALA A 176 -2.45 9.90 28.06
N ALA A 177 -3.31 9.90 29.08
CA ALA A 177 -3.13 10.68 30.30
C ALA A 177 -1.84 10.28 31.05
N GLN A 178 -1.62 8.98 31.25
CA GLN A 178 -0.42 8.46 31.89
C GLN A 178 0.86 8.80 31.10
N ARG A 179 0.82 8.69 29.77
CA ARG A 179 1.98 8.99 28.89
C ARG A 179 2.27 10.48 28.76
N SER A 180 1.26 11.34 28.92
CA SER A 180 1.44 12.80 28.84
C SER A 180 2.25 13.37 30.00
N ARG A 181 2.11 12.83 31.22
CA ARG A 181 2.78 13.38 32.42
C ARG A 181 4.31 13.38 32.30
N PRO A 182 4.99 12.29 31.90
CA PRO A 182 6.43 12.32 31.66
C PRO A 182 6.83 13.23 30.49
N LEU A 183 6.04 13.24 29.40
CA LEU A 183 6.33 14.07 28.22
C LEU A 183 6.26 15.57 28.51
N GLN A 184 5.36 15.98 29.39
CA GLN A 184 5.26 17.36 29.88
C GLN A 184 6.48 17.74 30.74
N ARG A 185 6.95 16.85 31.61
CA ARG A 185 8.18 17.06 32.39
C ARG A 185 9.42 17.19 31.52
N LEU A 186 9.43 16.50 30.36
CA LEU A 186 10.50 16.59 29.36
C LEU A 186 10.37 17.81 28.43
N GLY A 187 9.34 18.63 28.57
CA GLY A 187 9.14 19.82 27.72
C GLY A 187 8.82 19.49 26.25
N VAL A 188 8.35 18.28 25.93
CA VAL A 188 8.11 17.87 24.52
C VAL A 188 7.07 18.75 23.82
N GLY A 189 6.15 19.37 24.58
CA GLY A 189 5.12 20.28 24.09
C GLY A 189 5.51 21.76 24.04
N THR A 190 6.69 22.17 24.54
CA THR A 190 7.08 23.58 24.53
C THR A 190 7.60 24.00 23.14
N PRO A 191 7.30 25.23 22.69
CA PRO A 191 7.86 25.76 21.45
C PRO A 191 9.37 25.98 21.60
N GLY A 192 10.15 25.57 20.60
CA GLY A 192 11.61 25.68 20.60
C GLY A 192 12.27 24.92 19.44
N PRO A 193 13.59 25.09 19.24
CA PRO A 193 14.35 24.37 18.21
C PRO A 193 14.30 22.85 18.49
N ARG A 194 13.94 22.06 17.47
CA ARG A 194 13.81 20.60 17.58
C ARG A 194 14.93 19.90 16.82
N THR A 195 15.64 19.01 17.50
CA THR A 195 16.63 18.12 16.90
C THR A 195 16.01 16.76 16.59
N VAL A 196 16.22 16.26 15.38
CA VAL A 196 15.74 14.94 14.96
C VAL A 196 16.79 13.89 15.33
N LEU A 197 16.40 12.90 16.15
CA LEU A 197 17.33 11.88 16.65
C LEU A 197 17.73 10.86 15.58
N HIS A 198 16.83 10.54 14.65
CA HIS A 198 17.08 9.61 13.55
C HIS A 198 16.81 10.33 12.24
N ASP A 199 17.84 10.52 11.42
CA ASP A 199 17.67 11.00 10.05
C ASP A 199 17.53 9.83 9.08
N VAL A 200 16.72 10.01 8.03
CA VAL A 200 16.64 9.02 6.94
C VAL A 200 17.78 9.34 5.98
N SER A 201 18.87 8.57 6.06
CA SER A 201 19.98 8.69 5.13
C SER A 201 19.50 8.50 3.68
N ASP A 202 19.54 9.58 2.88
CA ASP A 202 19.29 9.53 1.43
C ASP A 202 20.65 9.35 0.75
N THR A 203 20.93 8.15 0.25
CA THR A 203 22.20 7.90 -0.45
C THR A 203 22.16 8.55 -1.84
N PRO A 204 23.30 9.08 -2.34
CA PRO A 204 23.34 9.73 -3.65
C PRO A 204 22.93 8.80 -4.79
N VAL A 205 23.24 7.49 -4.66
CA VAL A 205 22.82 6.44 -5.60
C VAL A 205 21.30 6.34 -5.67
N GLU A 206 20.60 6.36 -4.53
CA GLU A 206 19.14 6.31 -4.48
C GLU A 206 18.48 7.55 -5.12
N LYS A 207 19.13 8.71 -5.02
CA LYS A 207 18.67 9.95 -5.66
C LYS A 207 18.82 9.88 -7.17
N VAL A 208 19.98 9.45 -7.67
CA VAL A 208 20.22 9.27 -9.12
C VAL A 208 19.24 8.26 -9.71
N LEU A 209 19.05 7.12 -9.03
CA LEU A 209 18.16 6.06 -9.48
C LEU A 209 16.70 6.55 -9.57
N ARG A 210 16.25 7.40 -8.63
CA ARG A 210 14.92 8.03 -8.64
C ARG A 210 14.72 8.99 -9.81
N TRP A 211 15.72 9.84 -10.08
CA TRP A 211 15.66 10.77 -11.22
C TRP A 211 15.73 10.03 -12.56
N ALA A 212 16.54 8.97 -12.66
CA ALA A 212 16.59 8.11 -13.83
C ALA A 212 15.23 7.46 -14.11
N ALA A 213 14.56 6.92 -13.09
CA ALA A 213 13.22 6.36 -13.24
C ALA A 213 12.21 7.38 -13.78
N LEU A 214 12.21 8.60 -13.22
CA LEU A 214 11.34 9.69 -13.69
C LEU A 214 11.67 10.10 -15.13
N ALA A 215 12.95 10.22 -15.48
CA ALA A 215 13.37 10.56 -16.83
C ALA A 215 12.92 9.49 -17.85
N VAL A 216 13.06 8.20 -17.50
CA VAL A 216 12.58 7.09 -18.35
C VAL A 216 11.06 7.13 -18.51
N THR A 217 10.31 7.35 -17.44
CA THR A 217 8.84 7.48 -17.56
C THR A 217 8.43 8.63 -18.47
N LEU A 218 9.09 9.78 -18.35
CA LEU A 218 8.79 10.94 -19.16
C LEU A 218 9.15 10.68 -20.63
N ALA A 219 10.30 10.07 -20.90
CA ALA A 219 10.72 9.71 -22.25
C ALA A 219 9.72 8.76 -22.93
N VAL A 220 9.23 7.76 -22.20
CA VAL A 220 8.19 6.84 -22.69
C VAL A 220 6.89 7.58 -23.00
N LEU A 221 6.43 8.45 -22.09
CA LEU A 221 5.22 9.24 -22.30
C LEU A 221 5.33 10.17 -23.52
N VAL A 222 6.48 10.83 -23.68
CA VAL A 222 6.75 11.69 -24.84
C VAL A 222 6.80 10.88 -26.13
N SER A 223 7.42 9.70 -26.12
CA SER A 223 7.48 8.81 -27.29
C SER A 223 6.11 8.28 -27.74
N ILE A 224 5.12 8.24 -26.86
CA ILE A 224 3.75 7.82 -27.20
C ILE A 224 2.94 9.00 -27.75
N LEU A 225 3.28 10.22 -27.35
CA LEU A 225 2.58 11.44 -27.76
C LEU A 225 3.02 11.96 -29.14
N ILE A 226 4.24 11.63 -29.58
CA ILE A 226 4.83 11.98 -30.88
C ILE A 226 4.46 10.91 -31.91
#